data_AF-A0A9X5AQH3-F1
#
_entry.id   AF-A0A9X5AQH3-F1
#
_cell.length_a   1.000
_cell.length_b   1.000
_cell.length_c   1.000
_cell.angle_alpha   90.00
_cell.angle_beta   90.00
_cell.angle_gamma   90.00
#
_symmetry.space_group_name_H-M   'P 1'
#
loop_
_entity.id
_entity.type
_entity.pdbx_description
1 polymer ?
#
loop_
_entity_poly.entity_id
_entity_poly.type
_entity_poly.pdbx_seq_one_letter_code
_entity_poly.pdbx_strand_id
1 'polypeptide(L)'
;MRKPVVGEILFAVWVGGRKLNEKSKEVIVTKVGRKYFYVSDLVWEPRFHIETWREDNNIGFGNWKLYETKQVYLDEVEADRIYQTIKSNCFDGWNNKTKLSLDQLRRIQQIINE
;
A
#
# COMPACT_ATOMS: atom_id res chain seq x y z
N MET A 1 -8.93 8.11 0.34
CA MET A 1 -7.88 8.98 0.94
C MET A 1 -8.43 10.39 1.14
N ARG A 2 -7.83 11.18 2.04
CA ARG A 2 -8.19 12.61 2.20
C ARG A 2 -7.51 13.49 1.15
N LYS A 3 -7.98 14.73 1.01
CA LYS A 3 -7.32 15.73 0.17
C LYS A 3 -6.05 16.24 0.86
N PRO A 4 -4.87 16.19 0.21
CA PRO A 4 -3.63 16.71 0.80
C PRO A 4 -3.57 18.24 0.75
N VAL A 5 -2.67 18.82 1.54
CA VAL A 5 -2.44 20.28 1.64
C VAL A 5 -1.07 20.63 1.06
N VAL A 6 -0.93 21.80 0.43
CA VAL A 6 0.38 22.27 -0.06
C VAL A 6 1.35 22.45 1.12
N GLY A 7 2.58 21.96 0.97
CA GLY A 7 3.61 21.92 2.02
C GLY A 7 3.57 20.66 2.90
N GLU A 8 2.56 19.81 2.75
CA GLU A 8 2.47 18.55 3.48
C GLU A 8 3.54 17.55 3.03
N ILE A 9 4.17 16.87 4.00
CA ILE A 9 5.13 15.80 3.72
C ILE A 9 4.39 14.47 3.66
N LEU A 10 4.60 13.73 2.57
CA LEU A 10 4.05 12.38 2.34
C LEU A 10 5.19 11.40 2.09
N PHE A 11 4.91 10.10 2.24
CA PHE A 11 5.87 9.04 1.95
C PHE A 11 5.58 8.38 0.60
N ALA A 12 6.49 8.55 -0.36
CA ALA A 12 6.40 7.98 -1.69
C ALA A 12 7.03 6.60 -1.75
N VAL A 13 6.31 5.63 -2.32
CA VAL A 13 6.76 4.25 -2.50
C VAL A 13 6.61 3.87 -3.96
N TRP A 14 7.70 3.33 -4.54
CA TRP A 14 7.65 2.73 -5.87
C TRP A 14 6.92 1.39 -5.80
N VAL A 15 5.79 1.31 -6.49
CA VAL A 15 4.93 0.12 -6.63
C VAL A 15 4.90 -0.41 -8.06
N GLY A 16 5.61 0.24 -9.00
CA GLY A 16 5.80 -0.26 -10.35
C GLY A 16 6.56 -1.59 -10.36
N GLY A 17 6.58 -2.26 -11.53
CA GLY A 17 7.41 -3.44 -11.77
C GLY A 17 8.91 -3.15 -11.64
N ARG A 18 9.76 -4.03 -12.22
CA ARG A 18 11.26 -3.98 -12.23
C ARG A 18 11.83 -2.79 -11.46
N LYS A 19 12.33 -3.04 -10.25
CA LYS A 19 12.94 -2.05 -9.35
C LYS A 19 13.73 -1.02 -10.16
N LEU A 20 13.16 0.17 -10.38
CA LEU A 20 14.01 1.33 -10.57
C LEU A 20 14.81 1.44 -9.27
N ASN A 21 16.07 1.87 -9.33
CA ASN A 21 16.90 2.08 -8.15
C ASN A 21 16.37 3.21 -7.23
N GLU A 22 15.12 3.62 -7.39
CA GLU A 22 14.43 4.63 -6.62
C GLU A 22 13.92 4.03 -5.31
N LYS A 23 14.52 4.50 -4.23
CA LYS A 23 14.16 4.13 -2.86
C LYS A 23 12.93 4.95 -2.44
N SER A 24 12.03 4.31 -1.71
CA SER A 24 10.94 5.00 -1.02
C SER A 24 11.49 6.17 -0.22
N LYS A 25 10.82 7.33 -0.28
CA LYS A 25 11.32 8.57 0.30
C LYS A 25 10.19 9.53 0.66
N GLU A 26 10.52 10.52 1.47
CA GLU A 26 9.63 11.63 1.76
C GLU A 26 9.58 12.60 0.58
N VAL A 27 8.40 13.17 0.33
CA VAL A 27 8.11 14.14 -0.74
C VAL A 27 7.18 15.23 -0.20
N ILE A 28 7.27 16.44 -0.75
CA ILE A 28 6.46 17.58 -0.32
C ILE A 28 5.37 17.84 -1.33
N VAL A 29 4.12 18.02 -0.90
CA VAL A 29 3.00 18.39 -1.77
C VAL A 29 3.20 19.83 -2.27
N THR A 30 3.33 20.00 -3.59
CA THR A 30 3.64 21.31 -4.20
C THR A 30 2.41 22.01 -4.76
N LYS A 31 1.44 21.26 -5.30
CA LYS A 31 0.22 21.79 -5.92
C LYS A 31 -0.95 20.86 -5.65
N VAL A 32 -2.13 21.43 -5.36
CA VAL A 32 -3.36 20.67 -5.13
C VAL A 32 -4.49 21.24 -5.97
N GLY A 33 -5.00 20.43 -6.91
CA GLY A 33 -6.14 20.77 -7.77
C GLY A 33 -7.47 20.21 -7.26
N ARG A 34 -8.43 20.07 -8.18
CA ARG A 34 -9.75 19.49 -7.88
C ARG A 34 -9.72 17.96 -7.81
N LYS A 35 -9.04 17.31 -8.76
CA LYS A 35 -8.96 15.84 -8.87
C LYS A 35 -7.56 15.28 -8.56
N TYR A 36 -6.55 16.11 -8.73
CA TYR A 36 -5.14 15.71 -8.69
C TYR A 36 -4.32 16.61 -7.79
N PHE A 37 -3.16 16.11 -7.36
CA PHE A 37 -2.12 16.87 -6.68
C PHE A 37 -0.74 16.44 -7.17
N TYR A 38 0.28 17.25 -6.84
CA TYR A 38 1.66 17.09 -7.28
C TYR A 38 2.59 17.12 -6.08
N VAL A 39 3.74 16.47 -6.19
CA VAL A 39 4.76 16.41 -5.13
C VAL A 39 6.14 16.75 -5.68
N SER A 40 7.04 17.19 -4.79
CA SER A 40 8.43 17.49 -5.10
C SER A 40 9.26 16.22 -5.28
N ASP A 41 10.44 16.40 -5.87
CA ASP A 41 11.54 15.42 -5.85
C ASP A 41 11.29 14.09 -6.55
N LEU A 42 10.13 13.86 -7.16
CA LEU A 42 9.89 12.73 -8.05
C LEU A 42 10.21 13.12 -9.49
N VAL A 43 10.81 12.19 -10.24
CA VAL A 43 11.20 12.44 -11.63
C VAL A 43 9.96 12.75 -12.46
N TRP A 44 10.04 13.78 -13.29
CA TRP A 44 8.95 14.26 -14.17
C TRP A 44 7.75 14.92 -13.46
N GLU A 45 7.85 15.24 -12.17
CA GLU A 45 6.75 15.85 -11.38
C GLU A 45 5.40 15.13 -11.59
N PRO A 46 5.30 13.85 -11.22
CA PRO A 46 4.11 13.06 -11.44
C PRO A 46 2.91 13.65 -10.71
N ARG A 47 1.73 13.48 -11.32
CA ARG A 47 0.45 13.88 -10.73
C ARG A 47 -0.21 12.68 -10.08
N PHE A 48 -0.91 12.89 -8.97
CA PHE A 48 -1.53 11.84 -8.17
C PHE A 48 -3.03 12.08 -8.03
N HIS A 49 -3.82 11.01 -8.08
CA HIS A 49 -5.25 11.08 -7.80
C HIS A 49 -5.50 11.37 -6.31
N ILE A 50 -6.35 12.36 -6.00
CA ILE A 50 -6.70 12.68 -4.60
C ILE A 50 -7.41 11.52 -3.90
N GLU A 51 -8.21 10.73 -4.62
CA GLU A 51 -9.02 9.67 -4.04
C GLU A 51 -8.19 8.47 -3.58
N THR A 52 -7.16 8.11 -4.35
CA THR A 52 -6.39 6.88 -4.19
C THR A 52 -4.93 7.11 -3.81
N TRP A 53 -4.43 8.34 -3.97
CA TRP A 53 -3.01 8.70 -3.81
C TRP A 53 -2.05 7.85 -4.66
N ARG A 54 -2.57 7.33 -5.77
CA ARG A 54 -1.77 6.69 -6.80
C ARG A 54 -1.43 7.69 -7.89
N GLU A 55 -0.23 7.56 -8.43
CA GLU A 55 0.18 8.27 -9.62
C GLU A 55 -0.81 8.02 -10.75
N ASP A 56 -1.20 9.09 -11.43
CA ASP A 56 -1.99 9.04 -12.64
C ASP A 56 -1.05 8.79 -13.82
N ASN A 57 -1.03 7.55 -14.29
CA ASN A 57 -0.23 7.12 -15.43
C ASN A 57 -1.15 6.59 -16.54
N ASN A 58 -1.08 7.22 -17.72
CA ASN A 58 -1.90 6.86 -18.89
C ASN A 58 -1.44 5.56 -19.60
N ILE A 59 -0.28 5.00 -19.24
CA ILE A 59 0.33 3.85 -19.95
C ILE A 59 0.31 2.57 -19.09
N GLY A 60 -0.29 2.59 -17.90
CA GLY A 60 -0.40 1.40 -17.04
C GLY A 60 -0.74 1.73 -15.59
N PHE A 61 -0.36 0.84 -14.68
CA PHE A 61 -0.42 1.14 -13.24
C PHE A 61 0.60 2.25 -12.92
N GLY A 62 0.15 3.30 -12.21
CA GLY A 62 1.04 4.32 -11.66
C GLY A 62 2.18 3.67 -10.87
N ASN A 63 3.41 4.12 -11.11
CA ASN A 63 4.59 3.53 -10.51
C ASN A 63 4.80 3.98 -9.06
N TRP A 64 4.16 5.09 -8.67
CA TRP A 64 4.21 5.62 -7.32
C TRP A 64 2.85 5.51 -6.60
N LYS A 65 2.90 5.09 -5.32
CA LYS A 65 1.81 5.21 -4.34
C LYS A 65 2.31 6.03 -3.16
N LEU A 66 1.49 6.99 -2.72
CA LEU A 66 1.82 7.83 -1.57
C LEU A 66 1.09 7.34 -0.32
N TYR A 67 1.71 7.55 0.83
CA TYR A 67 1.21 7.24 2.16
C TYR A 67 1.31 8.46 3.06
N GLU A 68 0.43 8.56 4.05
CA GLU A 68 0.44 9.68 5.01
C GLU A 68 1.75 9.74 5.78
N THR A 69 2.27 8.58 6.16
CA THR A 69 3.56 8.46 6.84
C THR A 69 4.27 7.20 6.38
N LYS A 70 5.57 7.14 6.68
CA LYS A 70 6.34 5.90 6.54
C LYS A 70 5.75 4.76 7.37
N GLN A 71 5.19 5.03 8.55
CA GLN A 71 4.64 4.00 9.43
C GLN A 71 3.43 3.32 8.79
N VAL A 72 2.51 4.09 8.19
CA VAL A 72 1.34 3.52 7.50
C VAL A 72 1.75 2.54 6.39
N TYR A 73 2.83 2.85 5.66
CA TYR A 73 3.38 1.91 4.68
C TYR A 73 3.95 0.65 5.34
N LEU A 74 4.71 0.79 6.42
CA LEU A 74 5.29 -0.35 7.14
C LEU A 74 4.20 -1.25 7.72
N ASP A 75 3.12 -0.67 8.24
CA ASP A 75 1.97 -1.40 8.76
C ASP A 75 1.26 -2.18 7.63
N GLU A 76 1.07 -1.59 6.44
CA GLU A 76 0.51 -2.28 5.28
C GLU A 76 1.39 -3.47 4.84
N VAL A 77 2.72 -3.27 4.81
CA VAL A 77 3.68 -4.33 4.47
C VAL A 77 3.66 -5.45 5.51
N GLU A 78 3.60 -5.10 6.80
CA GLU A 78 3.54 -6.08 7.87
C GLU A 78 2.22 -6.87 7.83
N ALA A 79 1.10 -6.19 7.60
CA ALA A 79 -0.20 -6.83 7.46
C ALA A 79 -0.23 -7.81 6.29
N ASP A 80 0.27 -7.43 5.10
CA ASP A 80 0.37 -8.35 3.97
C ASP A 80 1.28 -9.54 4.29
N ARG A 81 2.45 -9.30 4.91
CA ARG A 81 3.36 -10.38 5.33
C ARG A 81 2.69 -11.38 6.27
N ILE A 82 1.96 -10.90 7.27
CA ILE A 82 1.23 -11.74 8.23
C ILE A 82 0.13 -12.51 7.49
N TYR A 83 -0.64 -11.83 6.62
CA TYR A 83 -1.68 -12.46 5.81
C TYR A 83 -1.12 -13.58 4.92
N GLN A 84 -0.04 -13.34 4.16
CA GLN A 84 0.59 -14.36 3.32
C GLN A 84 1.12 -15.53 4.15
N THR A 85 1.65 -15.25 5.34
CA THR A 85 2.13 -16.29 6.27
C THR A 85 0.98 -17.18 6.73
N ILE A 86 -0.13 -16.59 7.17
CA ILE A 86 -1.33 -17.32 7.61
C ILE A 86 -1.90 -18.12 6.44
N LYS A 87 -2.07 -17.49 5.29
CA LYS A 87 -2.59 -18.12 4.08
C LYS A 87 -1.73 -19.33 3.69
N SER A 88 -0.42 -19.13 3.55
CA SER A 88 0.52 -20.18 3.13
C SER A 88 0.57 -21.34 4.12
N ASN A 89 0.59 -21.05 5.43
CA ASN A 89 0.75 -22.09 6.44
C ASN A 89 -0.55 -22.85 6.72
N CYS A 90 -1.70 -22.19 6.68
CA CYS A 90 -2.96 -22.75 7.15
C CYS A 90 -3.91 -23.17 6.03
N PHE A 91 -3.80 -22.57 4.83
CA PHE A 91 -4.83 -22.67 3.79
C PHE A 91 -4.30 -23.10 2.40
N ASP A 92 -3.04 -22.80 2.05
CA ASP A 92 -2.47 -23.18 0.74
C ASP A 92 -1.81 -24.59 0.77
N GLY A 93 -2.63 -25.65 0.84
CA GLY A 93 -2.19 -27.04 0.71
C GLY A 93 -2.70 -27.69 -0.59
N TRP A 94 -1.91 -28.57 -1.22
CA TRP A 94 -2.21 -29.22 -2.51
C TRP A 94 -3.56 -29.99 -2.55
N ASN A 95 -4.16 -30.27 -1.38
CA ASN A 95 -5.46 -30.93 -1.23
C ASN A 95 -6.50 -30.08 -0.45
N ASN A 96 -6.28 -28.77 -0.26
CA ASN A 96 -7.14 -27.86 0.54
C ASN A 96 -7.47 -28.36 1.97
N LYS A 97 -6.74 -29.35 2.49
CA LYS A 97 -6.88 -29.80 3.87
C LYS A 97 -6.13 -28.82 4.76
N THR A 98 -6.88 -28.05 5.54
CA THR A 98 -6.32 -27.17 6.55
C THR A 98 -5.41 -27.96 7.51
N LYS A 99 -4.27 -27.36 7.86
CA LYS A 99 -3.34 -27.92 8.86
C LYS A 99 -3.79 -27.65 10.30
N LEU A 100 -4.94 -27.01 10.48
CA LEU A 100 -5.48 -26.60 11.77
C LEU A 100 -6.44 -27.65 12.32
N SER A 101 -6.43 -27.83 13.64
CA SER A 101 -7.42 -28.63 14.35
C SER A 101 -8.77 -27.91 14.44
N LEU A 102 -9.85 -28.66 14.71
CA LEU A 102 -11.19 -28.09 14.90
C LEU A 102 -11.23 -27.04 16.02
N ASP A 103 -10.49 -27.27 17.12
CA ASP A 103 -10.39 -26.31 18.22
C ASP A 103 -9.74 -25.00 17.79
N GLN A 104 -8.64 -25.07 17.01
CA GLN A 104 -7.98 -23.89 16.46
C GLN A 104 -8.90 -23.11 15.52
N LEU A 105 -9.67 -23.81 14.68
CA LEU A 105 -10.63 -23.18 13.77
C LEU A 105 -11.73 -22.43 14.53
N ARG A 106 -12.24 -23.00 15.64
CA ARG A 106 -13.23 -22.34 16.49
C ARG A 106 -12.70 -21.06 17.13
N ARG A 107 -11.45 -21.07 17.62
CA ARG A 107 -10.80 -19.87 18.19
C ARG A 107 -10.59 -18.78 17.13
N ILE A 108 -10.14 -19.14 15.93
CA ILE A 108 -9.99 -18.20 14.82
C ILE A 108 -11.34 -17.59 14.44
N GLN A 109 -12.40 -18.39 14.37
CA GLN A 109 -13.75 -17.90 14.10
C GLN A 109 -14.21 -16.89 15.15
N GLN A 110 -13.90 -17.13 16.43
CA GLN A 110 -14.21 -16.18 17.50
C GLN A 110 -13.50 -14.84 17.28
N ILE A 111 -12.19 -14.85 17.00
CA ILE A 111 -11.39 -13.63 16.74
C ILE A 111 -11.92 -12.83 15.54
N ILE A 112 -12.37 -13.52 14.48
CA ILE A 112 -12.92 -12.86 13.27
C ILE A 112 -14.27 -12.19 13.55
N ASN A 113 -15.04 -12.67 14.53
CA ASN A 113 -16.38 -12.20 14.84
C ASN A 113 -16.42 -11.16 15.98
N GLU A 114 -15.27 -10.76 16.53
CA GLU A 114 -15.14 -9.64 17.49
C GLU A 114 -15.41 -8.28 16.81
#